data_AF-A0A7X0F2P7-F1
#
_entry.id   AF-A0A7X0F2P7-F1
#
_cell.length_a   1.000
_cell.length_b   1.000
_cell.length_c   1.000
_cell.angle_alpha   90.00
_cell.angle_beta   90.00
_cell.angle_gamma   90.00
#
_symmetry.space_group_name_H-M   'P 1'
#
loop_
_entity.id
_entity.type
_entity.pdbx_description
1 polymer ?
#
loop_
_entity_poly.entity_id
_entity_poly.type
_entity_poly.pdbx_seq_one_letter_code
_entity_poly.pdbx_strand_id
1 'polypeptide(L)'
;MNHRTPDGAALLDRLRAALTRYVILPSPEATDAVTLWIAATHAQPAWAHAPRLVIRGPEKRCGKSRLLDVVEATCHNPFITVNSSSAAVYRSITEDPPTMLVDEADTIFGPKADGNEDLRGLLNAGHQRNRPAKRYDAATNRVESIPTFAMAALAGIGAMPDTIEDRAVVVRMRRRAPGETAAPYRHRRDRPPLRDLATDLNRWLRTDLPALEAAEPCMPVEDRAADTWEPLVIVADRAGESWPDRARTAALALTAEADDSGQSSIRMRLLTACRTAFGSDTALPTAVLLERLRSDPESEWADHGPSGLTAMKLGTMLREYDIRSGNIRFPNGMQAKGYQRGDFADAWARYCPSLGPVPEADVVPIERENRPSRPSLVTAGQSGTAPIAGTA
;
A
#
# COMPACT_ATOMS: atom_id res chain seq x y z
N MET A 1 13.59 15.61 -43.00
CA MET A 1 13.04 16.24 -41.79
C MET A 1 13.54 15.45 -40.60
N ASN A 2 14.48 15.98 -39.83
CA ASN A 2 15.02 15.30 -38.65
C ASN A 2 13.91 15.17 -37.60
N HIS A 3 13.33 13.98 -37.45
CA HIS A 3 12.50 13.67 -36.29
C HIS A 3 13.41 13.62 -35.06
N ARG A 4 13.55 14.75 -34.35
CA ARG A 4 14.08 14.74 -32.99
C ARG A 4 13.13 13.88 -32.16
N THR A 5 13.62 12.74 -31.69
CA THR A 5 12.94 11.95 -30.65
C THR A 5 12.59 12.91 -29.49
N PRO A 6 11.35 12.89 -28.97
CA PRO A 6 11.00 13.73 -27.82
C PRO A 6 11.95 13.47 -26.66
N ASP A 7 12.38 14.53 -25.99
CA ASP A 7 13.23 14.45 -24.80
C ASP A 7 12.43 13.83 -23.64
N GLY A 8 12.77 12.59 -23.30
CA GLY A 8 12.07 11.80 -22.29
C GLY A 8 12.16 12.42 -20.90
N ALA A 9 13.33 12.91 -20.50
CA ALA A 9 13.53 13.52 -19.19
C ALA A 9 12.65 14.78 -19.04
N ALA A 10 12.64 15.63 -20.05
CA ALA A 10 11.79 16.83 -20.08
C ALA A 10 10.29 16.50 -20.07
N LEU A 11 9.85 15.40 -20.73
CA LEU A 11 8.46 14.95 -20.68
C LEU A 11 8.05 14.46 -19.29
N LEU A 12 8.91 13.67 -18.63
CA LEU A 12 8.65 13.22 -17.28
C LEU A 12 8.65 14.39 -16.29
N ASP A 13 9.54 15.38 -16.44
CA ASP A 13 9.53 16.59 -15.62
C ASP A 13 8.25 17.41 -15.81
N ARG A 14 7.76 17.55 -17.04
CA ARG A 14 6.46 18.19 -17.34
C ARG A 14 5.31 17.44 -16.67
N LEU A 15 5.32 16.09 -16.70
CA LEU A 15 4.31 15.26 -16.05
C LEU A 15 4.36 15.41 -14.53
N ARG A 16 5.56 15.35 -13.95
CA ARG A 16 5.79 15.55 -12.51
C ARG A 16 5.31 16.93 -12.04
N ALA A 17 5.60 17.99 -12.80
CA ALA A 17 5.13 19.34 -12.53
C ALA A 17 3.60 19.46 -12.65
N ALA A 18 3.00 18.78 -13.64
CA ALA A 18 1.55 18.76 -13.82
C ALA A 18 0.83 18.03 -12.67
N LEU A 19 1.41 16.92 -12.18
CA LEU A 19 0.90 16.19 -11.01
C LEU A 19 0.92 17.06 -9.75
N THR A 20 2.09 17.60 -9.42
CA THR A 20 2.31 18.39 -8.18
C THR A 20 1.54 19.71 -8.17
N ARG A 21 1.13 20.21 -9.33
CA ARG A 21 0.22 21.36 -9.43
C ARG A 21 -1.15 21.08 -8.80
N TYR A 22 -1.70 19.88 -8.99
CA TYR A 22 -3.08 19.55 -8.59
C TYR A 22 -3.18 18.60 -7.40
N VAL A 23 -2.12 17.87 -7.08
CA VAL A 23 -2.07 16.82 -6.06
C VAL A 23 -0.88 17.08 -5.13
N ILE A 24 -1.12 17.01 -3.82
CA ILE A 24 -0.05 16.95 -2.82
C ILE A 24 0.18 15.48 -2.51
N LEU A 25 1.30 14.94 -3.03
CA LEU A 25 1.73 13.57 -2.77
C LEU A 25 2.50 13.50 -1.44
N PRO A 26 2.54 12.33 -0.78
CA PRO A 26 3.10 12.21 0.56
C PRO A 26 4.61 12.48 0.63
N SER A 27 5.33 12.22 -0.46
CA SER A 27 6.77 12.46 -0.58
C SER A 27 7.21 12.73 -2.03
N PRO A 28 8.43 13.24 -2.25
CA PRO A 28 9.04 13.33 -3.58
C PRO A 28 9.12 11.97 -4.29
N GLU A 29 9.44 10.90 -3.57
CA GLU A 29 9.56 9.54 -4.08
C GLU A 29 8.21 9.02 -4.59
N ALA A 30 7.12 9.26 -3.84
CA ALA A 30 5.78 8.94 -4.30
C ALA A 30 5.39 9.75 -5.55
N THR A 31 5.90 10.98 -5.68
CA THR A 31 5.71 11.80 -6.88
C THR A 31 6.41 11.21 -8.09
N ASP A 32 7.66 10.81 -7.93
CA ASP A 32 8.45 10.21 -9.00
C ASP A 32 7.88 8.85 -9.39
N ALA A 33 7.47 8.02 -8.42
CA ALA A 33 6.82 6.73 -8.65
C ALA A 33 5.53 6.84 -9.45
N VAL A 34 4.62 7.76 -9.09
CA VAL A 34 3.38 8.01 -9.83
C VAL A 34 3.67 8.51 -11.25
N THR A 35 4.65 9.41 -11.38
CA THR A 35 5.07 9.95 -12.69
C THR A 35 5.53 8.83 -13.62
N LEU A 36 6.42 7.96 -13.13
CA LEU A 36 6.94 6.81 -13.87
C LEU A 36 5.86 5.77 -14.14
N TRP A 37 4.96 5.52 -13.17
CA TRP A 37 3.84 4.59 -13.35
C TRP A 37 2.93 5.05 -14.50
N ILE A 38 2.56 6.34 -14.53
CA ILE A 38 1.76 6.92 -15.62
C ILE A 38 2.48 6.76 -16.96
N ALA A 39 3.77 7.10 -17.03
CA ALA A 39 4.56 6.95 -18.25
C ALA A 39 4.58 5.48 -18.70
N ALA A 40 4.86 4.53 -17.81
CA ALA A 40 4.88 3.10 -18.09
C ALA A 40 3.55 2.60 -18.69
N THR A 41 2.39 3.20 -18.36
CA THR A 41 1.12 2.80 -18.98
C THR A 41 1.11 2.91 -20.52
N HIS A 42 1.93 3.80 -21.10
CA HIS A 42 1.99 4.04 -22.55
C HIS A 42 2.77 2.99 -23.34
N ALA A 43 3.65 2.25 -22.66
CA ALA A 43 4.45 1.17 -23.23
C ALA A 43 4.06 -0.21 -22.67
N GLN A 44 2.82 -0.35 -22.17
CA GLN A 44 2.28 -1.64 -21.72
C GLN A 44 2.58 -2.82 -22.64
N PRO A 45 2.51 -2.72 -23.98
CA PRO A 45 2.86 -3.84 -24.86
C PRO A 45 4.27 -4.42 -24.67
N ALA A 46 5.24 -3.64 -24.18
CA ALA A 46 6.62 -4.07 -23.96
C ALA A 46 6.87 -4.77 -22.62
N TRP A 47 5.91 -4.73 -21.68
CA TRP A 47 6.17 -5.19 -20.30
C TRP A 47 5.80 -6.66 -20.10
N ALA A 48 6.64 -7.40 -19.37
CA ALA A 48 6.30 -8.71 -18.82
C ALA A 48 5.32 -8.60 -17.63
N HIS A 49 5.41 -7.50 -16.87
CA HIS A 49 4.59 -7.23 -15.69
C HIS A 49 3.78 -5.94 -15.86
N ALA A 50 2.57 -5.92 -15.30
CA ALA A 50 1.67 -4.77 -15.28
C ALA A 50 1.51 -4.29 -13.82
N PRO A 51 2.34 -3.31 -13.39
CA PRO A 51 2.32 -2.79 -12.04
C PRO A 51 0.96 -2.21 -11.68
N ARG A 52 0.46 -2.54 -10.48
CA ARG A 52 -0.72 -1.87 -9.92
C ARG A 52 -0.29 -0.55 -9.29
N LEU A 53 -1.21 0.42 -9.25
CA LEU A 53 -1.05 1.64 -8.46
C LEU A 53 -2.15 1.65 -7.41
N VAL A 54 -1.78 1.49 -6.14
CA VAL A 54 -2.74 1.55 -5.04
C VAL A 54 -2.68 2.95 -4.44
N ILE A 55 -3.76 3.71 -4.62
CA ILE A 55 -3.94 5.06 -4.08
C ILE A 55 -4.82 4.95 -2.84
N ARG A 56 -4.21 4.79 -1.67
CA ARG A 56 -4.95 4.61 -0.42
C ARG A 56 -4.80 5.80 0.51
N GLY A 57 -5.72 5.92 1.46
CA GLY A 57 -5.64 6.94 2.49
C GLY A 57 -6.58 6.59 3.63
N PRO A 58 -6.27 7.00 4.87
CA PRO A 58 -7.00 6.56 6.04
C PRO A 58 -8.44 7.07 6.08
N GLU A 59 -8.71 8.18 5.38
CA GLU A 59 -9.96 8.91 5.49
C GLU A 59 -10.45 9.46 4.14
N LYS A 60 -11.69 9.94 4.15
CA LYS A 60 -12.21 10.77 3.05
C LYS A 60 -11.43 12.08 2.96
N ARG A 61 -11.41 12.66 1.75
CA ARG A 61 -10.79 13.98 1.43
C ARG A 61 -9.26 14.04 1.56
N CYS A 62 -8.56 12.92 1.38
CA CYS A 62 -7.09 12.89 1.27
C CYS A 62 -6.56 13.13 -0.17
N GLY A 63 -7.39 13.58 -1.11
CA GLY A 63 -6.94 13.84 -2.49
C GLY A 63 -6.82 12.61 -3.40
N LYS A 64 -7.29 11.43 -2.97
CA LYS A 64 -7.26 10.17 -3.76
C LYS A 64 -7.94 10.31 -5.13
N SER A 65 -9.21 10.70 -5.16
CA SER A 65 -9.94 10.90 -6.43
C SER A 65 -9.32 11.99 -7.29
N ARG A 66 -8.70 13.01 -6.68
CA ARG A 66 -7.95 14.04 -7.43
C ARG A 66 -6.70 13.46 -8.09
N LEU A 67 -5.97 12.59 -7.41
CA LEU A 67 -4.85 11.90 -8.04
C LEU A 67 -5.36 11.02 -9.19
N LEU A 68 -6.46 10.28 -8.97
CA LEU A 68 -7.07 9.46 -10.01
C LEU A 68 -7.56 10.29 -11.22
N ASP A 69 -8.08 11.51 -11.02
CA ASP A 69 -8.46 12.44 -12.10
C ASP A 69 -7.26 12.81 -12.99
N VAL A 70 -6.09 13.06 -12.38
CA VAL A 70 -4.88 13.43 -13.13
C VAL A 70 -4.28 12.20 -13.82
N VAL A 71 -4.27 11.04 -13.14
CA VAL A 71 -3.89 9.77 -13.74
C VAL A 71 -4.78 9.46 -14.95
N GLU A 72 -6.10 9.61 -14.82
CA GLU A 72 -7.04 9.46 -15.93
C GLU A 72 -6.60 10.30 -17.11
N ALA A 73 -6.37 11.60 -16.90
CA ALA A 73 -6.04 12.52 -17.98
C ALA A 73 -4.69 12.23 -18.66
N THR A 74 -3.76 11.54 -17.98
CA THR A 74 -2.36 11.40 -18.41
C THR A 74 -1.93 9.97 -18.78
N CYS A 75 -2.65 8.94 -18.33
CA CYS A 75 -2.34 7.55 -18.65
C CYS A 75 -2.79 7.15 -20.06
N HIS A 76 -2.31 6.00 -20.50
CA HIS A 76 -2.69 5.39 -21.76
C HIS A 76 -4.13 4.86 -21.74
N ASN A 77 -4.92 5.23 -22.73
CA ASN A 77 -6.25 4.69 -23.02
C ASN A 77 -7.06 4.31 -21.76
N PRO A 78 -7.44 5.28 -20.92
CA PRO A 78 -8.05 4.98 -19.62
C PRO A 78 -9.41 4.34 -19.77
N PHE A 79 -9.61 3.28 -19.00
CA PHE A 79 -10.90 2.64 -18.78
C PHE A 79 -11.31 2.85 -17.33
N ILE A 80 -12.14 3.87 -17.08
CA ILE A 80 -12.63 4.18 -15.74
C ILE A 80 -13.87 3.35 -15.38
N THR A 81 -13.85 2.73 -14.21
CA THR A 81 -14.96 1.96 -13.66
C THR A 81 -15.22 2.36 -12.21
N VAL A 82 -16.50 2.55 -11.88
CA VAL A 82 -16.99 2.73 -10.51
C VAL A 82 -17.74 1.47 -10.04
N ASN A 83 -18.36 0.73 -10.96
CA ASN A 83 -19.11 -0.50 -10.69
C ASN A 83 -19.34 -1.34 -11.97
N SER A 84 -18.32 -1.48 -12.83
CA SER A 84 -18.43 -2.32 -14.02
C SER A 84 -18.47 -3.80 -13.66
N SER A 85 -19.30 -4.58 -14.35
CA SER A 85 -19.30 -6.04 -14.20
C SER A 85 -17.95 -6.62 -14.63
N SER A 86 -17.51 -7.72 -14.00
CA SER A 86 -16.27 -8.40 -14.38
C SER A 86 -16.22 -8.70 -15.88
N ALA A 87 -17.35 -9.10 -16.47
CA ALA A 87 -17.46 -9.36 -17.91
C ALA A 87 -17.18 -8.13 -18.79
N ALA A 88 -17.64 -6.94 -18.40
CA ALA A 88 -17.34 -5.71 -19.13
C ALA A 88 -15.85 -5.37 -19.05
N VAL A 89 -15.22 -5.58 -17.89
CA VAL A 89 -13.78 -5.38 -17.71
C VAL A 89 -12.99 -6.35 -18.58
N TYR A 90 -13.27 -7.65 -18.51
CA TYR A 90 -12.63 -8.69 -19.31
C TYR A 90 -12.65 -8.39 -20.81
N ARG A 91 -13.77 -7.89 -21.33
CA ARG A 91 -13.94 -7.58 -22.76
C ARG A 91 -13.29 -6.27 -23.19
N SER A 92 -12.86 -5.44 -22.25
CA SER A 92 -12.13 -4.20 -22.54
C SER A 92 -10.63 -4.42 -22.73
N ILE A 93 -10.09 -5.56 -22.26
CA ILE A 93 -8.66 -5.86 -22.29
C ILE A 93 -8.29 -6.44 -23.66
N THR A 94 -7.40 -5.74 -24.36
CA THR A 94 -6.88 -6.08 -25.69
C THR A 94 -5.37 -6.35 -25.64
N GLU A 95 -4.75 -6.68 -26.79
CA GLU A 95 -3.28 -6.83 -26.90
C GLU A 95 -2.53 -5.55 -26.55
N ASP A 96 -3.12 -4.40 -26.90
CA ASP A 96 -2.72 -3.08 -26.42
C ASP A 96 -3.69 -2.64 -25.31
N PRO A 97 -3.46 -3.05 -24.05
CA PRO A 97 -4.49 -2.97 -23.02
C PRO A 97 -4.76 -1.54 -22.56
N PRO A 98 -6.02 -1.20 -22.22
CA PRO A 98 -6.34 0.06 -21.57
C PRO A 98 -5.73 0.13 -20.16
N THR A 99 -5.55 1.33 -19.63
CA THR A 99 -5.24 1.49 -18.20
C THR A 99 -6.53 1.44 -17.40
N MET A 100 -6.70 0.44 -16.54
CA MET A 100 -7.90 0.31 -15.70
C MET A 100 -7.84 1.27 -14.52
N LEU A 101 -8.92 2.03 -14.29
CA LEU A 101 -9.02 2.95 -13.16
C LEU A 101 -10.25 2.59 -12.32
N VAL A 102 -10.02 2.15 -11.09
CA VAL A 102 -11.06 1.75 -10.13
C VAL A 102 -11.12 2.79 -9.02
N ASP A 103 -12.18 3.58 -8.98
CA ASP A 103 -12.47 4.46 -7.83
C ASP A 103 -13.31 3.72 -6.79
N GLU A 104 -13.26 4.18 -5.54
CA GLU A 104 -13.96 3.57 -4.41
C GLU A 104 -13.68 2.06 -4.25
N ALA A 105 -12.45 1.62 -4.51
CA ALA A 105 -12.04 0.22 -4.45
C ALA A 105 -12.26 -0.43 -3.06
N ASP A 106 -12.37 0.37 -1.99
CA ASP A 106 -12.75 -0.11 -0.66
C ASP A 106 -14.19 -0.64 -0.58
N THR A 107 -15.08 -0.22 -1.48
CA THR A 107 -16.42 -0.79 -1.61
C THR A 107 -16.40 -2.19 -2.24
N ILE A 108 -15.33 -2.51 -2.99
CA ILE A 108 -15.14 -3.76 -3.71
C ILE A 108 -14.34 -4.76 -2.88
N PHE A 109 -13.30 -4.29 -2.18
CA PHE A 109 -12.33 -5.13 -1.47
C PHE A 109 -12.23 -4.87 0.04
N GLY A 110 -13.03 -3.94 0.58
CA GLY A 110 -12.99 -3.64 2.01
C GLY A 110 -13.56 -4.76 2.88
N PRO A 111 -13.40 -4.68 4.22
CA PRO A 111 -13.79 -5.76 5.15
C PRO A 111 -15.27 -6.15 5.13
N LYS A 112 -16.13 -5.31 4.55
CA LYS A 112 -17.58 -5.53 4.44
C LYS A 112 -18.02 -5.88 3.01
N ALA A 113 -17.07 -6.03 2.08
CA ALA A 113 -17.36 -6.35 0.70
C ALA A 113 -17.41 -7.87 0.52
N ASP A 114 -18.56 -8.39 0.10
CA ASP A 114 -18.74 -9.80 -0.26
C ASP A 114 -18.74 -9.95 -1.79
N GLY A 115 -18.09 -10.99 -2.31
CA GLY A 115 -18.39 -11.52 -3.66
C GLY A 115 -17.58 -10.98 -4.85
N ASN A 116 -16.48 -10.25 -4.67
CA ASN A 116 -15.66 -9.73 -5.79
C ASN A 116 -14.39 -10.55 -6.10
N GLU A 117 -14.44 -11.86 -5.86
CA GLU A 117 -13.33 -12.79 -6.12
C GLU A 117 -12.89 -12.81 -7.59
N ASP A 118 -13.84 -12.71 -8.51
CA ASP A 118 -13.55 -12.67 -9.95
C ASP A 118 -12.68 -11.46 -10.32
N LEU A 119 -13.00 -10.27 -9.78
CA LEU A 119 -12.25 -9.05 -10.06
C LEU A 119 -10.89 -9.09 -9.38
N ARG A 120 -10.81 -9.60 -8.14
CA ARG A 120 -9.52 -9.85 -7.47
C ARG A 120 -8.65 -10.80 -8.28
N GLY A 121 -9.22 -11.90 -8.75
CA GLY A 121 -8.55 -12.88 -9.60
C GLY A 121 -8.07 -12.26 -10.91
N LEU A 122 -8.88 -11.42 -11.55
CA LEU A 122 -8.51 -10.67 -12.75
C LEU A 122 -7.31 -9.74 -12.49
N LEU A 123 -7.35 -8.93 -11.42
CA LEU A 123 -6.27 -8.00 -11.08
C LEU A 123 -4.96 -8.73 -10.74
N ASN A 124 -5.06 -9.84 -10.01
CA ASN A 124 -3.90 -10.66 -9.64
C ASN A 124 -3.29 -11.35 -10.86
N ALA A 125 -4.12 -11.98 -11.70
CA ALA A 125 -3.67 -12.67 -12.91
C ALA A 125 -3.09 -11.68 -13.93
N GLY A 126 -3.75 -10.53 -14.08
CA GLY A 126 -3.38 -9.50 -15.02
C GLY A 126 -2.06 -8.79 -14.73
N HIS A 127 -1.44 -9.05 -13.58
CA HIS A 127 -0.13 -8.49 -13.26
C HIS A 127 0.99 -9.12 -14.08
N GLN A 128 0.88 -10.39 -14.47
CA GLN A 128 1.89 -11.06 -15.29
C GLN A 128 1.33 -11.32 -16.70
N ARG A 129 2.12 -11.04 -17.74
CA ARG A 129 1.74 -11.33 -19.12
C ARG A 129 1.52 -12.84 -19.31
N ASN A 130 0.67 -13.20 -20.27
CA ASN A 130 0.36 -14.59 -20.65
C ASN A 130 -0.33 -15.43 -19.55
N ARG A 131 -1.10 -14.79 -18.66
CA ARG A 131 -1.95 -15.44 -17.65
C ARG A 131 -3.46 -15.22 -17.92
N PRO A 132 -4.00 -15.69 -19.06
CA PRO A 132 -5.39 -15.45 -19.41
C PRO A 132 -6.35 -16.17 -18.46
N ALA A 133 -7.50 -15.57 -18.20
CA ALA A 133 -8.59 -16.24 -17.51
C ALA A 133 -9.24 -17.26 -18.47
N LYS A 134 -9.53 -18.46 -17.97
CA LYS A 134 -10.26 -19.48 -18.73
C LYS A 134 -11.70 -19.50 -18.25
N ARG A 135 -12.65 -19.27 -19.15
CA ARG A 135 -14.09 -19.36 -18.86
C ARG A 135 -14.75 -20.32 -19.83
N TYR A 136 -15.60 -21.18 -19.30
CA TYR A 136 -16.42 -22.05 -20.15
C TYR A 136 -17.66 -21.29 -20.61
N ASP A 137 -17.86 -21.20 -21.92
CA ASP A 137 -19.06 -20.66 -22.54
C ASP A 137 -20.01 -21.80 -22.91
N ALA A 138 -21.12 -21.89 -22.17
CA ALA A 138 -22.14 -22.90 -22.38
C ALA A 138 -22.91 -22.73 -23.69
N ALA A 139 -23.00 -21.51 -24.24
CA ALA A 139 -23.72 -21.24 -25.49
C ALA A 139 -22.93 -21.75 -26.71
N THR A 140 -21.59 -21.64 -26.67
CA THR A 140 -20.72 -22.13 -27.74
C THR A 140 -20.09 -23.49 -27.45
N ASN A 141 -20.30 -24.03 -26.24
CA ASN A 141 -19.71 -25.28 -25.73
C ASN A 141 -18.17 -25.30 -25.89
N ARG A 142 -17.52 -24.18 -25.51
CA ARG A 142 -16.07 -23.97 -25.66
C ARG A 142 -15.48 -23.28 -24.44
N VAL A 143 -14.19 -23.53 -24.20
CA VAL A 143 -13.40 -22.76 -23.23
C VAL A 143 -12.83 -21.54 -23.93
N GLU A 144 -13.27 -20.35 -23.51
CA GLU A 144 -12.74 -19.07 -23.95
C GLU A 144 -11.51 -18.68 -23.13
N SER A 145 -10.51 -18.12 -23.79
CA SER A 145 -9.32 -17.54 -23.16
C SER A 145 -9.42 -16.03 -23.20
N ILE A 146 -9.57 -15.43 -22.04
CA ILE A 146 -9.82 -14.00 -21.91
C ILE A 146 -8.53 -13.32 -21.44
N PRO A 147 -8.02 -12.31 -22.18
CA PRO A 147 -6.88 -11.52 -21.75
C PRO A 147 -7.14 -10.84 -20.40
N THR A 148 -6.10 -10.79 -19.57
CA THR A 148 -6.15 -10.20 -18.22
C THR A 148 -5.11 -9.12 -18.02
N PHE A 149 -4.08 -9.08 -18.87
CA PHE A 149 -2.91 -8.22 -18.72
C PHE A 149 -3.29 -6.75 -18.95
N ALA A 150 -3.24 -5.96 -17.88
CA ALA A 150 -3.48 -4.52 -17.91
C ALA A 150 -2.95 -3.89 -16.62
N MET A 151 -2.28 -2.74 -16.74
CA MET A 151 -1.97 -1.89 -15.60
C MET A 151 -3.27 -1.32 -15.02
N ALA A 152 -3.34 -1.23 -13.69
CA ALA A 152 -4.53 -0.73 -13.01
C ALA A 152 -4.20 0.18 -11.83
N ALA A 153 -4.93 1.29 -11.73
CA ALA A 153 -4.94 2.13 -10.54
C ALA A 153 -6.20 1.84 -9.71
N LEU A 154 -6.02 1.65 -8.41
CA LEU A 154 -7.08 1.40 -7.43
C LEU A 154 -7.06 2.48 -6.37
N ALA A 155 -8.11 3.28 -6.29
CA ALA A 155 -8.26 4.32 -5.27
C ALA A 155 -9.28 3.91 -4.23
N GLY A 156 -8.93 3.96 -2.94
CA GLY A 156 -9.85 3.57 -1.87
C GLY A 156 -9.44 3.97 -0.45
N ILE A 157 -10.33 3.73 0.50
CA ILE A 157 -10.07 3.93 1.94
C ILE A 157 -9.46 2.65 2.53
N GLY A 158 -8.41 2.82 3.34
CA GLY A 158 -7.76 1.70 4.02
C GLY A 158 -6.89 0.82 3.10
N ALA A 159 -6.48 -0.32 3.63
CA ALA A 159 -5.64 -1.28 2.91
C ALA A 159 -6.44 -2.03 1.84
N MET A 160 -5.76 -2.35 0.74
CA MET A 160 -6.24 -3.31 -0.26
C MET A 160 -5.80 -4.72 0.14
N PRO A 161 -6.35 -5.79 -0.46
CA PRO A 161 -5.89 -7.15 -0.21
C PRO A 161 -4.37 -7.27 -0.44
N ASP A 162 -3.68 -8.00 0.43
CA ASP A 162 -2.21 -8.19 0.35
C ASP A 162 -1.76 -8.72 -1.02
N THR A 163 -2.57 -9.56 -1.67
CA THR A 163 -2.30 -10.08 -3.02
C THR A 163 -2.41 -9.04 -4.14
N ILE A 164 -2.92 -7.85 -3.85
CA ILE A 164 -2.93 -6.72 -4.78
C ILE A 164 -1.79 -5.77 -4.40
N GLU A 165 -1.60 -5.48 -3.10
CA GLU A 165 -0.55 -4.57 -2.64
C GLU A 165 0.86 -5.09 -2.92
N ASP A 166 1.09 -6.41 -2.89
CA ASP A 166 2.36 -7.05 -3.24
C ASP A 166 2.78 -6.90 -4.73
N ARG A 167 1.85 -6.45 -5.58
CA ARG A 167 2.01 -6.21 -7.02
C ARG A 167 1.88 -4.72 -7.36
N ALA A 168 1.91 -3.86 -6.34
CA ALA A 168 1.55 -2.46 -6.46
C ALA A 168 2.66 -1.50 -6.03
N VAL A 169 2.73 -0.38 -6.73
CA VAL A 169 3.26 0.86 -6.17
C VAL A 169 2.19 1.43 -5.24
N VAL A 170 2.44 1.43 -3.93
CA VAL A 170 1.47 1.89 -2.92
C VAL A 170 1.72 3.35 -2.56
N VAL A 171 0.73 4.21 -2.82
CA VAL A 171 0.76 5.64 -2.48
C VAL A 171 -0.21 5.91 -1.33
N ARG A 172 0.33 6.27 -0.17
CA ARG A 172 -0.45 6.59 1.04
C ARG A 172 -0.77 8.07 1.13
N MET A 173 -1.90 8.43 0.55
CA MET A 173 -2.43 9.78 0.59
C MET A 173 -2.80 10.21 2.01
N ARG A 174 -2.39 11.42 2.38
CA ARG A 174 -2.71 12.06 3.66
C ARG A 174 -3.62 13.27 3.47
N ARG A 175 -4.29 13.70 4.53
CA ARG A 175 -4.99 14.99 4.51
C ARG A 175 -3.96 16.10 4.34
N ARG A 176 -4.32 17.09 3.54
CA ARG A 176 -3.55 18.31 3.37
C ARG A 176 -3.35 18.99 4.72
N ALA A 177 -2.10 19.32 5.04
CA ALA A 177 -1.75 20.07 6.24
C ALA A 177 -2.12 21.56 6.10
N PRO A 178 -2.32 22.29 7.21
CA PRO A 178 -2.37 23.74 7.17
C PRO A 178 -1.13 24.31 6.47
N GLY A 179 -1.31 25.16 5.46
CA GLY A 179 -0.22 25.81 4.73
C GLY A 179 0.22 25.13 3.43
N GLU A 180 0.02 23.82 3.27
CA GLU A 180 0.14 23.19 1.95
C GLU A 180 -0.95 23.78 1.04
N THR A 181 -0.74 23.92 -0.27
CA THR A 181 -1.76 24.37 -1.24
C THR A 181 -1.62 23.66 -2.58
N ALA A 182 -2.73 23.20 -3.14
CA ALA A 182 -2.80 22.67 -4.50
C ALA A 182 -3.76 23.51 -5.35
N ALA A 183 -3.47 23.62 -6.65
CA ALA A 183 -4.34 24.32 -7.58
C ALA A 183 -5.69 23.58 -7.72
N PRO A 184 -6.80 24.32 -7.88
CA PRO A 184 -8.08 23.68 -8.17
C PRO A 184 -8.06 23.09 -9.57
N TYR A 185 -8.22 21.77 -9.69
CA TYR A 185 -8.45 21.10 -10.97
C TYR A 185 -9.89 21.31 -11.44
N ARG A 186 -10.03 21.60 -12.72
CA ARG A 186 -11.29 21.74 -13.44
C ARG A 186 -11.21 20.92 -14.71
N HIS A 187 -11.97 19.81 -14.75
CA HIS A 187 -11.96 18.85 -15.84
C HIS A 187 -11.97 19.50 -17.24
N ARG A 188 -12.89 20.44 -17.52
CA ARG A 188 -12.97 21.10 -18.84
C ARG A 188 -11.74 21.95 -19.21
N ARG A 189 -11.08 22.57 -18.22
CA ARG A 189 -9.95 23.49 -18.45
C ARG A 189 -8.63 22.74 -18.47
N ASP A 190 -8.46 21.82 -17.52
CA ASP A 190 -7.16 21.24 -17.19
C ASP A 190 -6.93 19.88 -17.85
N ARG A 191 -7.99 19.13 -18.21
CA ARG A 191 -7.85 17.83 -18.88
C ARG A 191 -7.25 17.92 -20.29
N PRO A 192 -7.64 18.87 -21.17
CA PRO A 192 -7.07 18.95 -22.52
C PRO A 192 -5.53 19.03 -22.56
N PRO A 193 -4.85 19.96 -21.84
CA PRO A 193 -3.38 20.01 -21.87
C PRO A 193 -2.71 18.78 -21.23
N LEU A 194 -3.37 18.11 -20.27
CA LEU A 194 -2.89 16.83 -19.72
C LEU A 194 -2.98 15.69 -20.76
N ARG A 195 -4.01 15.71 -21.62
CA ARG A 195 -4.15 14.76 -22.73
C ARG A 195 -3.14 14.97 -23.83
N ASP A 196 -2.79 16.22 -24.12
CA ASP A 196 -1.71 16.53 -25.05
C ASP A 196 -0.38 15.94 -24.53
N LEU A 197 -0.11 16.09 -23.22
CA LEU A 197 1.04 15.46 -22.58
C LEU A 197 0.97 13.92 -22.66
N ALA A 198 -0.21 13.32 -22.46
CA ALA A 198 -0.39 11.88 -22.64
C ALA A 198 -0.06 11.42 -24.07
N THR A 199 -0.42 12.21 -25.08
CA THR A 199 -0.08 11.93 -26.48
C THR A 199 1.42 12.04 -26.74
N ASP A 200 2.09 13.02 -26.13
CA ASP A 200 3.55 13.16 -26.24
C ASP A 200 4.29 11.98 -25.58
N LEU A 201 3.85 11.54 -24.39
CA LEU A 201 4.38 10.35 -23.71
C LEU A 201 4.17 9.10 -24.54
N ASN A 202 2.97 8.94 -25.12
CA ASN A 202 2.65 7.82 -25.98
C ASN A 202 3.57 7.77 -27.21
N ARG A 203 3.74 8.91 -27.90
CA ARG A 203 4.62 9.01 -29.06
C ARG A 203 6.06 8.66 -28.70
N TRP A 204 6.57 9.21 -27.59
CA TRP A 204 7.92 8.96 -27.13
C TRP A 204 8.15 7.48 -26.82
N LEU A 205 7.35 6.89 -25.93
CA LEU A 205 7.57 5.52 -25.46
C LEU A 205 7.27 4.46 -26.51
N ARG A 206 6.38 4.74 -27.47
CA ARG A 206 6.07 3.81 -28.56
C ARG A 206 7.01 3.88 -29.75
N THR A 207 7.96 4.81 -29.75
CA THR A 207 8.93 4.92 -30.85
C THR A 207 9.81 3.66 -30.96
N ASP A 208 10.08 2.97 -29.85
CA ASP A 208 10.95 1.79 -29.82
C ASP A 208 10.56 0.82 -28.70
N LEU A 209 9.38 0.21 -28.82
CA LEU A 209 8.90 -0.81 -27.88
C LEU A 209 9.85 -2.03 -27.78
N PRO A 210 10.46 -2.55 -28.87
CA PRO A 210 11.39 -3.68 -28.78
C PRO A 210 12.60 -3.38 -27.90
N ALA A 211 13.15 -2.17 -27.94
CA ALA A 211 14.25 -1.80 -27.05
C ALA A 211 13.83 -1.73 -25.58
N LEU A 212 12.58 -1.31 -25.29
CA LEU A 212 12.04 -1.33 -23.93
C LEU A 212 11.77 -2.75 -23.43
N GLU A 213 11.28 -3.64 -24.30
CA GLU A 213 11.02 -5.05 -23.98
C GLU A 213 12.31 -5.84 -23.71
N ALA A 214 13.40 -5.51 -24.41
CA ALA A 214 14.70 -6.16 -24.26
C ALA A 214 15.57 -5.58 -23.11
N ALA A 215 15.09 -4.56 -22.41
CA ALA A 215 15.87 -3.89 -21.37
C ALA A 215 15.91 -4.71 -20.08
N GLU A 216 17.11 -4.90 -19.52
CA GLU A 216 17.34 -5.58 -18.23
C GLU A 216 18.02 -4.61 -17.26
N PRO A 217 17.25 -3.74 -16.57
CA PRO A 217 17.84 -2.74 -15.68
C PRO A 217 18.39 -3.37 -14.39
N CYS A 218 19.40 -2.74 -13.80
CA CYS A 218 19.83 -3.09 -12.44
C CYS A 218 18.77 -2.62 -11.42
N MET A 219 18.18 -3.57 -10.70
CA MET A 219 17.11 -3.35 -9.74
C MET A 219 17.65 -3.23 -8.30
N PRO A 220 17.14 -2.27 -7.49
CA PRO A 220 17.55 -2.10 -6.10
C PRO A 220 16.71 -2.92 -5.10
N VAL A 221 15.73 -3.66 -5.61
CA VAL A 221 14.79 -4.51 -4.86
C VAL A 221 14.71 -5.87 -5.55
N GLU A 222 14.20 -6.88 -4.84
CA GLU A 222 14.16 -8.27 -5.31
C GLU A 222 12.71 -8.80 -5.43
N ASP A 223 12.55 -10.00 -5.97
CA ASP A 223 11.29 -10.74 -6.10
C ASP A 223 10.14 -9.90 -6.70
N ARG A 224 8.95 -9.93 -6.10
CA ARG A 224 7.74 -9.24 -6.60
C ARG A 224 7.90 -7.72 -6.64
N ALA A 225 8.74 -7.17 -5.77
CA ALA A 225 9.04 -5.74 -5.81
C ALA A 225 9.84 -5.42 -7.09
N ALA A 226 10.83 -6.25 -7.46
CA ALA A 226 11.54 -6.09 -8.73
C ALA A 226 10.58 -6.17 -9.93
N ASP A 227 9.73 -7.20 -10.00
CA ASP A 227 8.72 -7.37 -11.05
C ASP A 227 7.79 -6.14 -11.18
N THR A 228 7.44 -5.51 -10.06
CA THR A 228 6.55 -4.34 -10.01
C THR A 228 7.25 -3.06 -10.43
N TRP A 229 8.53 -2.88 -10.06
CA TRP A 229 9.27 -1.66 -10.32
C TRP A 229 10.02 -1.67 -11.66
N GLU A 230 10.28 -2.83 -12.24
CA GLU A 230 11.06 -2.96 -13.48
C GLU A 230 10.53 -2.09 -14.63
N PRO A 231 9.22 -2.09 -14.97
CA PRO A 231 8.71 -1.21 -16.04
C PRO A 231 8.95 0.28 -15.77
N LEU A 232 8.92 0.70 -14.50
CA LEU A 232 9.16 2.10 -14.10
C LEU A 232 10.65 2.45 -14.21
N VAL A 233 11.54 1.54 -13.82
CA VAL A 233 12.99 1.71 -13.93
C VAL A 233 13.42 1.71 -15.40
N ILE A 234 12.87 0.86 -16.25
CA ILE A 234 13.14 0.87 -17.71
C ILE A 234 12.77 2.22 -18.32
N VAL A 235 11.59 2.77 -17.99
CA VAL A 235 11.15 4.09 -18.46
C VAL A 235 12.10 5.20 -17.99
N ALA A 236 12.55 5.12 -16.73
CA ALA A 236 13.48 6.07 -16.16
C ALA A 236 14.87 6.01 -16.80
N ASP A 237 15.41 4.81 -17.01
CA ASP A 237 16.67 4.55 -17.68
C ASP A 237 16.62 5.02 -19.15
N ARG A 238 15.48 4.84 -19.81
CA ARG A 238 15.24 5.37 -21.17
C ARG A 238 15.19 6.90 -21.22
N ALA A 239 14.63 7.53 -20.19
CA ALA A 239 14.57 8.98 -20.08
C ALA A 239 15.95 9.60 -19.82
N GLY A 240 16.76 8.95 -18.99
CA GLY A 240 18.09 9.42 -18.59
C GLY A 240 18.05 10.60 -17.62
N GLU A 241 19.15 11.35 -17.56
CA GLU A 241 19.38 12.44 -16.60
C GLU A 241 19.22 11.97 -15.14
N SER A 242 18.38 12.64 -14.34
CA SER A 242 18.15 12.30 -12.93
C SER A 242 17.07 11.23 -12.71
N TRP A 243 16.34 10.82 -13.76
CA TRP A 243 15.26 9.85 -13.64
C TRP A 243 15.71 8.45 -13.21
N PRO A 244 16.83 7.88 -13.71
CA PRO A 244 17.36 6.60 -13.26
C PRO A 244 17.55 6.52 -11.74
N ASP A 245 18.13 7.56 -11.14
CA ASP A 245 18.40 7.61 -9.69
C ASP A 245 17.11 7.82 -8.89
N ARG A 246 16.22 8.69 -9.38
CA ARG A 246 14.90 8.93 -8.76
C ARG A 246 14.05 7.67 -8.72
N ALA A 247 14.03 6.89 -9.80
CA ALA A 247 13.28 5.64 -9.89
C ALA A 247 13.74 4.63 -8.84
N ARG A 248 15.07 4.44 -8.71
CA ARG A 248 15.65 3.50 -7.73
C ARG A 248 15.47 3.98 -6.30
N THR A 249 15.63 5.28 -6.06
CA THR A 249 15.34 5.91 -4.76
C THR A 249 13.88 5.70 -4.37
N ALA A 250 12.95 5.91 -5.32
CA ALA A 250 11.53 5.71 -5.07
C ALA A 250 11.17 4.23 -4.85
N ALA A 251 11.79 3.31 -5.59
CA ALA A 251 11.60 1.88 -5.40
C ALA A 251 11.97 1.44 -3.98
N LEU A 252 13.14 1.86 -3.49
CA LEU A 252 13.60 1.56 -2.13
C LEU A 252 12.68 2.16 -1.07
N ALA A 253 12.36 3.45 -1.19
CA ALA A 253 11.57 4.17 -0.19
C ALA A 253 10.15 3.62 -0.06
N LEU A 254 9.45 3.38 -1.18
CA LEU A 254 8.07 2.92 -1.14
C LEU A 254 7.96 1.43 -0.79
N THR A 255 8.96 0.61 -1.15
CA THR A 255 9.00 -0.80 -0.73
C THR A 255 9.26 -0.91 0.77
N ALA A 256 10.23 -0.16 1.31
CA ALA A 256 10.47 -0.10 2.75
C ALA A 256 9.24 0.41 3.52
N GLU A 257 8.56 1.45 3.01
CA GLU A 257 7.33 1.94 3.61
C GLU A 257 6.19 0.89 3.59
N ALA A 258 6.13 0.05 2.54
CA ALA A 258 5.19 -1.07 2.46
C ALA A 258 5.44 -2.08 3.58
N ASP A 259 6.70 -2.47 3.79
CA ASP A 259 7.13 -3.42 4.82
C ASP A 259 6.90 -2.89 6.25
N ASP A 260 7.23 -1.61 6.50
CA ASP A 260 7.14 -0.98 7.82
C ASP A 260 5.71 -0.76 8.33
N SER A 261 4.71 -0.82 7.45
CA SER A 261 3.34 -0.41 7.75
C SER A 261 2.53 -1.32 8.69
N GLY A 262 3.22 -2.20 9.42
CA GLY A 262 2.59 -3.14 10.34
C GLY A 262 1.74 -4.19 9.62
N GLN A 263 1.77 -4.24 8.28
CA GLN A 263 1.11 -5.25 7.45
C GLN A 263 1.88 -6.57 7.41
N SER A 264 2.95 -6.73 8.19
CA SER A 264 3.41 -8.05 8.61
C SER A 264 2.17 -8.84 9.04
N SER A 265 1.89 -9.96 8.35
CA SER A 265 0.72 -10.78 8.66
C SER A 265 0.63 -11.01 10.18
N ILE A 266 -0.59 -11.13 10.72
CA ILE A 266 -0.79 -11.43 12.15
C ILE A 266 0.13 -12.58 12.63
N ARG A 267 0.42 -13.54 11.74
CA ARG A 267 1.30 -14.68 12.01
C ARG A 267 2.78 -14.28 12.14
N MET A 268 3.27 -13.34 11.34
CA MET A 268 4.65 -12.84 11.41
C MET A 268 4.85 -11.90 12.61
N ARG A 269 3.84 -11.09 12.97
CA ARG A 269 3.86 -10.34 14.24
C ARG A 269 3.85 -11.30 15.43
N LEU A 270 3.09 -12.40 15.35
CA LEU A 270 3.10 -13.46 16.35
C LEU A 270 4.48 -14.12 16.48
N LEU A 271 5.16 -14.42 15.37
CA LEU A 271 6.53 -14.95 15.42
C LEU A 271 7.48 -13.99 16.13
N THR A 272 7.39 -12.69 15.82
CA THR A 272 8.21 -11.65 16.44
C THR A 272 7.91 -11.52 17.94
N ALA A 273 6.64 -11.50 18.31
CA ALA A 273 6.20 -11.49 19.70
C ALA A 273 6.64 -12.75 20.45
N CYS A 274 6.61 -13.92 19.80
CA CYS A 274 7.16 -15.16 20.36
C CYS A 274 8.67 -15.03 20.58
N ARG A 275 9.43 -14.44 19.65
CA ARG A 275 10.88 -14.19 19.82
C ARG A 275 11.16 -13.38 21.08
N THR A 276 10.41 -12.29 21.26
CA THR A 276 10.50 -11.45 22.46
C THR A 276 10.08 -12.21 23.72
N ALA A 277 8.97 -12.95 23.67
CA ALA A 277 8.46 -13.73 24.80
C ALA A 277 9.40 -14.87 25.20
N PHE A 278 10.12 -15.48 24.26
CA PHE A 278 11.15 -16.49 24.55
C PHE A 278 12.37 -15.88 25.24
N GLY A 279 12.81 -14.68 24.84
CA GLY A 279 14.03 -14.07 25.36
C GLY A 279 15.21 -15.05 25.25
N SER A 280 15.80 -15.40 26.40
CA SER A 280 16.88 -16.38 26.52
C SER A 280 16.44 -17.82 26.82
N ASP A 281 15.15 -18.08 27.05
CA ASP A 281 14.66 -19.41 27.41
C ASP A 281 14.74 -20.38 26.23
N THR A 282 15.21 -21.62 26.46
CA THR A 282 15.35 -22.62 25.39
C THR A 282 14.06 -23.39 25.09
N ALA A 283 13.11 -23.39 26.02
CA ALA A 283 11.77 -23.96 25.86
C ALA A 283 10.78 -23.26 26.80
N LEU A 284 9.52 -23.13 26.39
CA LEU A 284 8.46 -22.56 27.20
C LEU A 284 7.22 -23.47 27.24
N PRO A 285 6.59 -23.67 28.41
CA PRO A 285 5.24 -24.24 28.47
C PRO A 285 4.27 -23.34 27.69
N THR A 286 3.29 -23.93 27.01
CA THR A 286 2.31 -23.17 26.22
C THR A 286 1.57 -22.14 27.06
N ALA A 287 1.28 -22.44 28.33
CA ALA A 287 0.65 -21.52 29.25
C ALA A 287 1.50 -20.27 29.53
N VAL A 288 2.81 -20.47 29.77
CA VAL A 288 3.77 -19.38 30.05
C VAL A 288 3.99 -18.53 28.80
N LEU A 289 4.10 -19.16 27.63
CA LEU A 289 4.23 -18.41 26.36
C LEU A 289 2.99 -17.53 26.12
N LEU A 290 1.78 -18.05 26.34
CA LEU A 290 0.54 -17.26 26.22
C LEU A 290 0.46 -16.14 27.24
N GLU A 291 0.86 -16.39 28.48
CA GLU A 291 0.93 -15.36 29.53
C GLU A 291 1.86 -14.22 29.11
N ARG A 292 3.09 -14.54 28.67
CA ARG A 292 4.05 -13.52 28.20
C ARG A 292 3.55 -12.75 26.98
N LEU A 293 2.94 -13.42 26.01
CA LEU A 293 2.36 -12.76 24.83
C LEU A 293 1.24 -11.79 25.21
N ARG A 294 0.47 -12.07 26.27
CA ARG A 294 -0.66 -11.25 26.74
C ARG A 294 -0.30 -10.28 27.87
N SER A 295 0.96 -10.25 28.28
CA SER A 295 1.39 -9.52 29.48
C SER A 295 1.26 -8.01 29.33
N ASP A 296 1.33 -7.51 28.10
CA ASP A 296 1.05 -6.13 27.75
C ASP A 296 -0.44 -5.97 27.43
N PRO A 297 -1.21 -5.18 28.22
CA PRO A 297 -2.63 -4.93 27.98
C PRO A 297 -2.92 -4.23 26.66
N GLU A 298 -1.96 -3.50 26.07
CA GLU A 298 -2.12 -2.87 24.75
C GLU A 298 -1.72 -3.82 23.60
N SER A 299 -1.26 -5.04 23.93
CA SER A 299 -0.87 -6.02 22.92
C SER A 299 -2.06 -6.62 22.20
N GLU A 300 -1.93 -6.78 20.88
CA GLU A 300 -2.92 -7.45 20.03
C GLU A 300 -3.24 -8.90 20.47
N TRP A 301 -2.39 -9.52 21.30
CA TRP A 301 -2.59 -10.88 21.83
C TRP A 301 -3.50 -10.93 23.05
N ALA A 302 -3.56 -9.85 23.83
CA ALA A 302 -4.44 -9.72 25.00
C ALA A 302 -5.91 -9.66 24.55
N ASP A 303 -6.19 -8.91 23.48
CA ASP A 303 -7.53 -8.70 22.93
C ASP A 303 -7.86 -9.60 21.71
N HIS A 304 -7.10 -10.68 21.49
CA HIS A 304 -7.28 -11.58 20.36
C HIS A 304 -8.52 -12.51 20.49
N GLY A 305 -9.70 -11.91 20.43
CA GLY A 305 -11.01 -12.52 20.71
C GLY A 305 -11.41 -12.43 22.18
N PRO A 306 -12.57 -13.01 22.56
CA PRO A 306 -13.20 -12.78 23.88
C PRO A 306 -12.39 -13.19 25.11
N SER A 307 -11.28 -13.91 24.93
CA SER A 307 -10.42 -14.41 26.01
C SER A 307 -8.93 -14.27 25.69
N GLY A 308 -8.59 -13.36 24.76
CA GLY A 308 -7.25 -13.22 24.20
C GLY A 308 -6.76 -14.46 23.44
N LEU A 309 -5.46 -14.54 23.16
CA LEU A 309 -4.91 -15.48 22.17
C LEU A 309 -5.29 -16.98 22.25
N THR A 310 -5.25 -17.76 23.33
CA THR A 310 -5.57 -19.21 23.39
C THR A 310 -4.57 -20.15 22.71
N ALA A 311 -4.35 -21.31 23.33
CA ALA A 311 -3.43 -22.33 22.84
C ALA A 311 -3.83 -22.89 21.47
N MET A 312 -5.13 -23.04 21.22
CA MET A 312 -5.64 -23.55 19.94
C MET A 312 -5.29 -22.59 18.80
N LYS A 313 -5.61 -21.30 18.94
CA LYS A 313 -5.32 -20.31 17.89
C LYS A 313 -3.81 -20.13 17.69
N LEU A 314 -3.03 -20.08 18.77
CA LEU A 314 -1.56 -20.08 18.73
C LEU A 314 -1.04 -21.28 17.92
N GLY A 315 -1.49 -22.49 18.23
CA GLY A 315 -1.08 -23.70 17.52
C GLY A 315 -1.48 -23.72 16.05
N THR A 316 -2.66 -23.20 15.70
CA THR A 316 -3.11 -23.08 14.31
C THR A 316 -2.25 -22.10 13.51
N MET A 317 -1.94 -20.93 14.08
CA MET A 317 -1.10 -19.93 13.40
C MET A 317 0.34 -20.40 13.22
N LEU A 318 0.92 -21.06 14.23
CA LEU A 318 2.30 -21.53 14.19
C LEU A 318 2.51 -22.75 13.29
N ARG A 319 1.48 -23.57 13.07
CA ARG A 319 1.57 -24.77 12.21
C ARG A 319 1.92 -24.45 10.75
N GLU A 320 1.59 -23.25 10.29
CA GLU A 320 1.88 -22.77 8.94
C GLU A 320 3.38 -22.53 8.70
N TYR A 321 4.16 -22.44 9.79
CA TYR A 321 5.63 -22.40 9.79
C TYR A 321 6.23 -23.74 10.25
N ASP A 322 5.45 -24.82 10.22
CA ASP A 322 5.80 -26.14 10.74
C ASP A 322 6.15 -26.20 12.25
N ILE A 323 5.82 -25.16 13.01
CA ILE A 323 6.04 -25.10 14.46
C ILE A 323 4.86 -25.74 15.19
N ARG A 324 5.14 -26.74 16.04
CA ARG A 324 4.11 -27.51 16.77
C ARG A 324 4.45 -27.63 18.25
N SER A 325 3.42 -27.63 19.09
CA SER A 325 3.61 -27.88 20.53
C SER A 325 3.94 -29.36 20.78
N GLY A 326 5.04 -29.63 21.49
CA GLY A 326 5.45 -30.95 21.94
C GLY A 326 5.13 -31.22 23.41
N ASN A 327 5.25 -32.47 23.86
CA ASN A 327 5.34 -32.79 25.29
C ASN A 327 6.80 -32.58 25.71
N ILE A 328 7.05 -31.59 26.57
CA ILE A 328 8.41 -31.24 27.01
C ILE A 328 8.51 -31.50 28.51
N ARG A 329 9.61 -32.09 28.95
CA ARG A 329 9.97 -32.21 30.38
C ARG A 329 10.83 -31.01 30.76
N PHE A 330 10.31 -30.16 31.62
CA PHE A 330 10.98 -28.92 32.04
C PHE A 330 11.91 -29.16 33.24
N PRO A 331 12.87 -28.26 33.53
CA PRO A 331 13.86 -28.42 34.61
C PRO A 331 13.25 -28.61 36.01
N ASN A 332 12.04 -28.10 36.23
CA ASN A 332 11.27 -28.31 37.46
C ASN A 332 10.67 -29.73 37.59
N GLY A 333 10.99 -30.64 36.67
CA GLY A 333 10.51 -32.03 36.66
C GLY A 333 9.12 -32.23 36.07
N MET A 334 8.37 -31.15 35.80
CA MET A 334 7.03 -31.21 35.23
C MET A 334 7.06 -31.50 33.73
N GLN A 335 6.17 -32.38 33.28
CA GLN A 335 5.87 -32.54 31.85
C GLN A 335 4.66 -31.68 31.49
N ALA A 336 4.79 -30.86 30.45
CA ALA A 336 3.69 -30.04 29.95
C ALA A 336 3.79 -29.89 28.42
N LYS A 337 2.68 -29.47 27.80
CA LYS A 337 2.71 -29.00 26.42
C LYS A 337 3.50 -27.70 26.34
N GLY A 338 4.40 -27.61 25.37
CA GLY A 338 5.26 -26.44 25.20
C GLY A 338 5.92 -26.41 23.83
N TYR A 339 6.75 -25.40 23.65
CA TYR A 339 7.46 -25.11 22.41
C TYR A 339 8.96 -25.02 22.69
N GLN A 340 9.79 -25.58 21.80
CA GLN A 340 11.23 -25.37 21.86
C GLN A 340 11.62 -24.14 21.06
N ARG A 341 12.58 -23.37 21.57
CA ARG A 341 13.12 -22.19 20.87
C ARG A 341 13.76 -22.58 19.53
N GLY A 342 14.36 -23.77 19.46
CA GLY A 342 14.98 -24.31 18.25
C GLY A 342 13.99 -24.49 17.10
N ASP A 343 12.73 -24.85 17.39
CA ASP A 343 11.68 -25.02 16.37
C ASP A 343 11.36 -23.70 15.65
N PHE A 344 11.59 -22.56 16.30
CA PHE A 344 11.35 -21.23 15.74
C PHE A 344 12.55 -20.67 14.97
N ALA A 345 13.73 -21.31 15.04
CA ALA A 345 14.97 -20.71 14.54
C ALA A 345 14.91 -20.38 13.04
N ASP A 346 14.43 -21.30 12.22
CA ASP A 346 14.28 -21.09 10.77
C ASP A 346 13.22 -20.02 10.46
N ALA A 347 12.06 -20.10 11.13
CA ALA A 347 10.99 -19.11 10.95
C ALA A 347 11.42 -17.70 11.39
N TRP A 348 12.17 -17.55 12.48
CA TRP A 348 12.70 -16.25 12.91
C TRP A 348 13.78 -15.73 11.97
N ALA A 349 14.65 -16.59 11.45
CA ALA A 349 15.67 -16.19 10.48
C ALA A 349 15.06 -15.66 9.19
N ARG A 350 13.93 -16.23 8.75
CA ARG A 350 13.25 -15.86 7.50
C ARG A 350 12.25 -14.72 7.63
N TYR A 351 11.50 -14.68 8.73
CA TYR A 351 10.32 -13.82 8.86
C TYR A 351 10.40 -12.82 10.01
N CYS A 352 11.48 -12.79 10.79
CA CYS A 352 11.64 -11.78 11.84
C CYS A 352 12.93 -11.01 11.57
N PRO A 353 12.89 -9.88 10.84
CA PRO A 353 14.10 -9.10 10.61
C PRO A 353 14.82 -8.81 11.95
N SER A 354 16.14 -8.88 11.90
CA SER A 354 16.99 -8.44 12.99
C SER A 354 16.61 -6.98 13.26
N LEU A 355 16.09 -6.67 14.44
CA LEU A 355 16.04 -5.29 14.90
C LEU A 355 17.49 -4.82 14.93
N GLY A 356 17.92 -4.11 13.89
CA GLY A 356 19.18 -3.38 13.94
C GLY A 356 19.15 -2.46 15.15
N PRO A 357 20.31 -2.12 15.73
CA PRO A 357 20.35 -1.10 16.77
C PRO A 357 19.66 0.15 16.24
N VAL A 358 18.67 0.64 17.00
CA VAL A 358 18.02 1.93 16.75
C VAL A 358 19.13 2.98 16.64
N PRO A 359 19.19 3.79 15.57
CA PRO A 359 20.09 4.93 15.54
C PRO A 359 19.76 5.80 16.75
N GLU A 360 20.74 6.05 17.63
CA GLU A 360 20.64 7.08 18.67
C GLU A 360 20.48 8.45 17.97
N ALA A 361 19.25 8.78 17.59
CA ALA A 361 18.88 10.08 17.10
C ALA A 361 17.93 10.70 18.13
N ASP A 362 18.51 11.59 18.92
CA ASP A 362 17.88 12.64 19.73
C ASP A 362 16.55 12.28 20.39
N VAL A 363 16.63 11.52 21.48
CA VAL A 363 15.63 11.61 22.54
C VAL A 363 15.75 13.01 23.13
N VAL A 364 14.99 13.96 22.58
CA VAL A 364 14.78 15.26 23.21
C VAL A 364 14.07 14.97 24.55
N PRO A 365 14.67 15.33 25.71
CA PRO A 365 13.99 15.18 26.98
C PRO A 365 12.78 16.11 26.95
N ILE A 366 11.58 15.53 26.97
CA ILE A 366 10.38 16.32 27.23
C ILE A 366 10.40 16.63 28.73
N GLU A 367 10.99 17.77 29.09
CA GLU A 367 10.79 18.36 30.40
C GLU A 367 9.30 18.69 30.54
N ARG A 368 8.62 17.95 31.42
CA ARG A 368 7.26 18.28 31.84
C ARG A 368 7.34 19.54 32.70
N GLU A 369 7.20 20.71 32.09
CA GLU A 369 6.91 21.93 32.83
C GLU A 369 5.59 21.76 33.58
N ASN A 370 5.67 21.76 34.91
CA ASN A 370 4.52 21.89 35.80
C ASN A 370 3.81 23.21 35.50
N ARG A 371 2.63 23.14 34.86
CA ARG A 371 1.73 24.30 34.79
C ARG A 371 1.33 24.71 36.22
N PRO A 372 1.41 26.00 36.59
CA PRO A 372 0.88 26.46 37.84
C PRO A 372 -0.66 26.37 37.82
N SER A 373 -1.22 25.83 38.90
CA SER A 373 -2.65 25.72 39.15
C SER A 373 -3.32 27.10 39.03
N ARG A 374 -4.33 27.22 38.18
CA ARG A 374 -5.21 28.39 38.13
C ARG A 374 -5.93 28.56 39.48
N PRO A 375 -6.02 29.77 40.05
CA PRO A 375 -6.84 30.01 41.22
C PRO A 375 -8.33 30.00 40.84
N SER A 376 -9.14 29.37 41.69
CA SER A 376 -10.59 29.27 41.59
C SER A 376 -11.25 30.65 41.52
N LEU A 377 -12.09 30.88 40.51
CA LEU A 377 -12.94 32.06 40.40
C LEU A 377 -13.99 32.04 41.51
N VAL A 378 -13.93 33.05 42.38
CA VAL A 378 -14.95 33.35 43.39
C VAL A 378 -16.15 33.97 42.69
N THR A 379 -17.31 33.33 42.80
CA THR A 379 -18.60 33.87 42.33
C THR A 379 -19.10 34.91 43.32
N ALA A 380 -19.18 36.18 42.91
CA ALA A 380 -19.90 37.22 43.65
C ALA A 380 -20.66 38.09 42.66
N GLY A 381 -21.99 38.13 42.79
CA GLY A 381 -22.81 39.07 42.03
C GLY A 381 -24.27 38.70 41.90
N GLN A 382 -25.03 38.74 42.99
CA GLN A 382 -26.42 39.21 42.94
C GLN A 382 -26.70 40.07 44.17
N SER A 383 -26.68 41.37 43.97
CA SER A 383 -27.15 42.37 44.92
C SER A 383 -27.99 43.38 44.16
N GLY A 384 -29.24 43.52 44.57
CA GLY A 384 -30.01 44.75 44.36
C GLY A 384 -31.43 44.53 43.90
N THR A 385 -32.36 44.50 44.85
CA THR A 385 -33.41 45.53 44.90
C THR A 385 -33.92 45.69 46.33
N ALA A 386 -33.91 46.96 46.77
CA ALA A 386 -34.18 47.46 48.12
C ALA A 386 -35.69 47.71 48.34
N PRO A 387 -36.11 48.06 49.57
CA PRO A 387 -37.45 47.82 50.13
C PRO A 387 -38.40 49.03 49.98
N ILE A 388 -39.66 48.87 50.45
CA ILE A 388 -40.54 49.86 51.15
C ILE A 388 -41.85 49.09 51.45
N ALA A 389 -42.10 48.70 52.71
CA ALA A 389 -42.76 49.43 53.82
C ALA A 389 -44.29 49.23 53.85
N GLY A 390 -44.81 48.89 55.04
CA GLY A 390 -46.24 48.75 55.29
C GLY A 390 -46.53 48.11 56.64
N THR A 391 -46.34 48.91 57.70
CA THR A 391 -46.84 48.70 59.07
C THR A 391 -48.35 48.47 59.11
N ALA A 392 -48.80 47.48 59.88
CA ALA A 392 -49.69 47.63 61.04
C ALA A 392 -49.72 46.30 61.81
#